data_AF-A0A8T1PUL2-F1
#
_entry.id   AF-A0A8T1PUL2-F1
#
_cell.length_a   1.000
_cell.length_b   1.000
_cell.length_c   1.000
_cell.angle_alpha   90.00
_cell.angle_beta   90.00
_cell.angle_gamma   90.00
#
_symmetry.space_group_name_H-M   'P 1'
#
loop_
_entity.id
_entity.type
_entity.pdbx_description
1 polymer ?
#
loop_
_entity_poly.entity_id
_entity_poly.type
_entity_poly.pdbx_seq_one_letter_code
_entity_poly.pdbx_strand_id
1 'polypeptide(L)'
;MKSRKPKDKESRVKINGAESIKMKNNRKKKNMKRLGGGGLSLEAFANAKSTSNFYNPALIKKQQEFYKNAKHVKKYKRLLKQQSLKHDASSSINPLEDEIETENGRIRSTKNKNSKNNSIPSLKELYEKKHEEKEKARIEMEALNQAKKEQREKAEARRKATKEKMFKKTRAGQPVMKYRIEHLLETIQNSTKN
;
A
#
# COMPACT_ATOMS: atom_id res chain seq x y z
N MET A 1 -37.38 -53.14 -4.39
CA MET A 1 -37.86 -53.34 -5.77
C MET A 1 -36.78 -52.89 -6.74
N LYS A 2 -36.36 -53.77 -7.65
CA LYS A 2 -35.43 -53.48 -8.76
C LYS A 2 -36.25 -53.02 -9.96
N SER A 3 -35.86 -51.94 -10.62
CA SER A 3 -36.20 -51.72 -12.04
C SER A 3 -35.13 -50.87 -12.72
N ARG A 4 -34.73 -51.36 -13.90
CA ARG A 4 -33.66 -50.89 -14.77
C ARG A 4 -34.20 -49.89 -15.80
N LYS A 5 -33.26 -49.13 -16.38
CA LYS A 5 -33.36 -48.10 -17.42
C LYS A 5 -34.20 -48.48 -18.65
N PRO A 6 -34.41 -47.49 -19.55
CA PRO A 6 -34.02 -47.69 -20.94
C PRO A 6 -32.93 -46.72 -21.39
N LYS A 7 -32.19 -47.17 -22.40
CA LYS A 7 -30.99 -46.59 -22.98
C LYS A 7 -31.26 -46.59 -24.48
N ASP A 8 -31.44 -45.44 -25.10
CA ASP A 8 -31.47 -45.32 -26.56
C ASP A 8 -30.34 -44.42 -27.04
N LYS A 9 -29.66 -44.92 -28.06
CA LYS A 9 -28.53 -44.35 -28.77
C LYS A 9 -29.01 -43.69 -30.06
N GLU A 10 -28.07 -42.94 -30.66
CA GLU A 10 -28.09 -42.30 -31.99
C GLU A 10 -28.77 -40.93 -32.02
N SER A 11 -28.24 -39.89 -32.67
CA SER A 11 -27.32 -39.83 -33.80
C SER A 11 -26.49 -38.53 -33.76
N ARG A 12 -25.29 -38.59 -34.37
CA ARG A 12 -24.45 -37.43 -34.72
C ARG A 12 -25.26 -36.26 -35.29
N VAL A 13 -25.05 -35.06 -34.76
CA VAL A 13 -24.88 -33.87 -35.59
C VAL A 13 -23.80 -32.98 -34.94
N LYS A 14 -22.60 -32.96 -35.53
CA LYS A 14 -21.60 -31.91 -35.28
C LYS A 14 -22.05 -30.67 -36.07
N ILE A 15 -22.63 -29.67 -35.41
CA ILE A 15 -22.74 -28.34 -36.00
C ILE A 15 -21.50 -27.55 -35.58
N ASN A 16 -20.52 -27.57 -36.47
CA ASN A 16 -19.50 -26.53 -36.53
C ASN A 16 -20.16 -25.29 -37.17
N GLY A 17 -20.39 -24.25 -36.39
CA GLY A 17 -20.86 -22.95 -36.87
C GLY A 17 -21.13 -22.03 -35.67
N ALA A 18 -20.54 -20.85 -35.52
CA ALA A 18 -19.72 -20.05 -36.39
C ALA A 18 -18.59 -19.41 -35.57
N GLU A 19 -17.35 -19.59 -36.00
CA GLU A 19 -16.23 -18.74 -35.62
C GLU A 19 -16.39 -17.35 -36.27
N SER A 20 -17.31 -16.53 -35.76
CA SER A 20 -17.39 -15.13 -36.22
C SER A 20 -17.76 -14.12 -35.13
N ILE A 21 -17.96 -14.55 -33.88
CA ILE A 21 -18.32 -13.65 -32.76
C ILE A 21 -17.15 -13.43 -31.78
N LYS A 22 -15.93 -13.89 -32.09
CA LYS A 22 -14.78 -13.72 -31.17
C LYS A 22 -13.97 -12.43 -31.34
N MET A 23 -14.20 -11.63 -32.39
CA MET A 23 -13.31 -10.50 -32.70
C MET A 23 -13.78 -9.11 -32.22
N LYS A 24 -15.03 -8.92 -31.79
CA LYS A 24 -15.52 -7.60 -31.34
C LYS A 24 -15.37 -7.32 -29.83
N ASN A 25 -15.11 -8.32 -29.00
CA ASN A 25 -15.08 -8.15 -27.54
C ASN A 25 -13.68 -7.86 -26.95
N ASN A 26 -12.62 -7.98 -27.74
CA ASN A 26 -11.25 -7.73 -27.24
C ASN A 26 -10.88 -6.25 -27.13
N ARG A 27 -11.60 -5.34 -27.81
CA ARG A 27 -11.34 -3.89 -27.71
C ARG A 27 -11.93 -3.28 -26.43
N LYS A 28 -13.07 -3.78 -25.93
CA LYS A 28 -13.70 -3.29 -24.69
C LYS A 28 -12.97 -3.73 -23.41
N LYS A 29 -12.30 -4.89 -23.41
CA LYS A 29 -11.53 -5.39 -22.24
C LYS A 29 -10.23 -4.61 -21.96
N LYS A 30 -9.69 -3.87 -22.93
CA LYS A 30 -8.44 -3.09 -22.74
C LYS A 30 -8.67 -1.83 -21.88
N ASN A 31 -9.90 -1.30 -21.84
CA ASN A 31 -10.22 -0.08 -21.11
C ASN A 31 -10.63 -0.31 -19.65
N MET A 32 -11.03 -1.53 -19.27
CA MET A 32 -11.35 -1.85 -17.86
C MET A 32 -10.11 -1.91 -16.96
N LYS A 33 -8.90 -2.05 -17.52
CA LYS A 33 -7.66 -1.99 -16.73
C LYS A 33 -7.25 -0.58 -16.31
N ARG A 34 -7.91 0.47 -16.84
CA ARG A 34 -7.55 1.87 -16.60
C ARG A 34 -8.27 2.49 -15.38
N LEU A 35 -9.27 1.80 -14.83
CA LEU A 35 -9.98 2.17 -13.60
C LEU A 35 -9.90 0.97 -12.64
N GLY A 36 -8.77 0.81 -11.95
CA GLY A 36 -8.64 -0.17 -10.86
C GLY A 36 -9.08 -1.60 -11.23
N GLY A 37 -8.30 -2.26 -12.09
CA GLY A 37 -8.62 -3.63 -12.50
C GLY A 37 -8.73 -4.58 -11.31
N GLY A 38 -9.87 -5.27 -11.20
CA GLY A 38 -10.11 -6.43 -10.33
C GLY A 38 -9.81 -6.18 -8.86
N GLY A 39 -10.80 -5.68 -8.11
CA GLY A 39 -10.73 -5.63 -6.65
C GLY A 39 -10.35 -6.99 -6.06
N LEU A 40 -9.77 -6.96 -4.86
CA LEU A 40 -9.42 -8.16 -4.10
C LEU A 40 -10.62 -9.12 -4.11
N SER A 41 -10.37 -10.41 -4.37
CA SER A 41 -11.40 -11.44 -4.30
C SER A 41 -12.11 -11.36 -2.95
N LEU A 42 -13.42 -11.64 -2.92
CA LEU A 42 -14.21 -11.62 -1.69
C LEU A 42 -13.56 -12.46 -0.56
N GLU A 43 -12.97 -13.59 -0.95
CA GLU A 43 -12.16 -14.45 -0.07
C GLU A 43 -10.95 -13.71 0.52
N ALA A 44 -10.20 -12.96 -0.28
CA ALA A 44 -9.07 -12.15 0.19
C ALA A 44 -9.53 -11.00 1.12
N PHE A 45 -10.71 -10.43 0.88
CA PHE A 45 -11.27 -9.38 1.73
C PHE A 45 -11.75 -9.94 3.08
N ALA A 46 -12.42 -11.10 3.07
CA ALA A 46 -12.81 -11.81 4.27
C ALA A 46 -11.58 -12.32 5.06
N ASN A 47 -10.55 -12.79 4.35
CA ASN A 47 -9.36 -13.34 4.97
C ASN A 47 -8.31 -12.31 5.39
N ALA A 48 -8.46 -11.04 5.00
CA ALA A 48 -7.56 -9.94 5.37
C ALA A 48 -7.40 -9.76 6.89
N LYS A 49 -8.38 -10.21 7.69
CA LYS A 49 -8.34 -10.17 9.15
C LYS A 49 -8.23 -11.55 9.82
N SER A 50 -8.42 -12.64 9.09
CA SER A 50 -8.47 -14.00 9.65
C SER A 50 -7.14 -14.75 9.56
N THR A 51 -6.23 -14.35 8.64
CA THR A 51 -4.90 -14.94 8.59
C THR A 51 -4.07 -14.42 9.76
N SER A 52 -4.03 -15.18 10.85
CA SER A 52 -3.12 -15.06 11.99
C SER A 52 -1.63 -15.28 11.62
N ASN A 53 -1.27 -15.07 10.35
CA ASN A 53 0.06 -15.35 9.84
C ASN A 53 0.96 -14.14 10.07
N PHE A 54 1.60 -14.14 11.24
CA PHE A 54 2.86 -13.48 11.60
C PHE A 54 3.34 -12.44 10.58
N TYR A 55 2.79 -11.23 10.68
CA TYR A 55 3.29 -10.08 9.95
C TYR A 55 4.70 -9.75 10.45
N ASN A 56 5.71 -10.29 9.76
CA ASN A 56 7.11 -9.95 10.01
C ASN A 56 7.59 -8.93 8.98
N PRO A 57 7.70 -7.64 9.35
CA PRO A 57 8.08 -6.57 8.42
C PRO A 57 9.49 -6.78 7.85
N ALA A 58 10.39 -7.48 8.55
CA ALA A 58 11.75 -7.74 8.07
C ALA A 58 11.76 -8.72 6.87
N LEU A 59 10.94 -9.78 6.93
CA LEU A 59 10.84 -10.75 5.84
C LEU A 59 10.22 -10.13 4.58
N ILE A 60 9.18 -9.31 4.77
CA ILE A 60 8.52 -8.59 3.67
C ILE A 60 9.52 -7.63 3.00
N LYS A 61 10.28 -6.85 3.78
CA LYS A 61 11.32 -5.97 3.26
C LYS A 61 12.38 -6.75 2.47
N LYS A 62 12.87 -7.87 3.01
CA LYS A 62 13.87 -8.73 2.35
C LYS A 62 13.36 -9.25 0.99
N GLN A 63 12.10 -9.69 0.93
CA GLN A 63 11.50 -10.17 -0.31
C GLN A 63 11.34 -9.05 -1.36
N GLN A 64 10.92 -7.86 -0.92
CA GLN A 64 10.80 -6.69 -1.80
C GLN A 64 12.16 -6.28 -2.38
N GLU A 65 13.20 -6.19 -1.53
CA GLU A 65 14.55 -5.86 -1.96
C GLU A 65 15.12 -6.90 -2.92
N PHE A 66 14.94 -8.19 -2.64
CA PHE A 66 15.33 -9.26 -3.56
C PHE A 66 14.71 -9.09 -4.95
N TYR A 67 13.42 -8.75 -5.01
CA TYR A 67 12.72 -8.54 -6.27
C TYR A 67 13.20 -7.28 -7.02
N LYS A 68 13.46 -6.18 -6.29
CA LYS A 68 14.07 -4.97 -6.88
C LYS A 68 15.44 -5.30 -7.46
N ASN A 69 16.29 -5.99 -6.71
CA ASN A 69 17.64 -6.37 -7.14
C ASN A 69 17.59 -7.28 -8.37
N ALA A 70 16.70 -8.28 -8.40
CA ALA A 70 16.50 -9.13 -9.57
C ALA A 70 16.10 -8.31 -10.82
N LYS A 71 15.25 -7.28 -10.67
CA LYS A 71 14.92 -6.36 -11.77
C LYS A 71 16.13 -5.55 -12.23
N HIS A 72 16.93 -5.03 -11.31
CA HIS A 72 18.15 -4.29 -11.64
C HIS A 72 19.16 -5.17 -12.38
N VAL A 73 19.40 -6.40 -11.91
CA VAL A 73 20.27 -7.37 -12.59
C VAL A 73 19.73 -7.70 -13.98
N LYS A 74 18.43 -7.93 -14.14
CA LYS A 74 17.81 -8.19 -15.46
C LYS A 74 17.97 -6.99 -16.39
N LYS A 75 17.79 -5.76 -15.89
CA LYS A 75 17.99 -4.52 -16.65
C LYS A 75 19.45 -4.39 -17.09
N TYR A 76 20.40 -4.61 -16.19
CA TYR A 76 21.83 -4.55 -16.48
C TYR A 76 22.25 -5.60 -17.52
N LYS A 77 21.84 -6.86 -17.34
CA LYS A 77 22.08 -7.92 -18.34
C LYS A 77 21.50 -7.59 -19.71
N ARG A 78 20.35 -6.91 -19.77
CA ARG A 78 19.77 -6.43 -21.03
C ARG A 78 20.62 -5.33 -21.68
N LEU A 79 21.14 -4.39 -20.90
CA LEU A 79 22.03 -3.34 -21.39
C LEU A 79 23.35 -3.91 -21.90
N LEU A 80 23.96 -4.85 -21.17
CA LEU A 80 25.17 -5.54 -21.62
C LEU A 80 24.96 -6.25 -22.96
N LYS A 81 23.84 -6.95 -23.14
CA LYS A 81 23.48 -7.57 -24.42
C LYS A 81 23.33 -6.53 -25.54
N GLN A 82 22.75 -5.37 -25.25
CA GLN A 82 22.64 -4.29 -26.22
C GLN A 82 24.01 -3.69 -26.57
N GLN A 83 24.92 -3.61 -25.62
CA GLN A 83 26.28 -3.14 -25.87
C GLN A 83 27.09 -4.16 -26.69
N SER A 84 26.99 -5.46 -26.40
CA SER A 84 27.65 -6.49 -27.21
C SER A 84 27.10 -6.50 -28.64
N LEU A 85 25.77 -6.42 -28.82
CA LEU A 85 25.13 -6.27 -30.14
C LEU A 85 25.61 -5.02 -30.90
N LYS A 86 25.86 -3.91 -30.21
CA LYS A 86 26.42 -2.70 -30.81
C LYS A 86 27.89 -2.86 -31.18
N HIS A 87 28.68 -3.56 -30.35
CA HIS A 87 30.07 -3.86 -30.66
C HIS A 87 30.19 -4.80 -31.88
N ASP A 88 29.39 -5.85 -31.93
CA ASP A 88 29.36 -6.80 -33.04
C ASP A 88 28.81 -6.17 -34.34
N ALA A 89 27.82 -5.25 -34.23
CA ALA A 89 27.33 -4.47 -35.36
C ALA A 89 28.32 -3.38 -35.81
N SER A 90 29.13 -2.81 -34.91
CA SER A 90 30.17 -1.84 -35.25
C SER A 90 31.39 -2.46 -35.94
N SER A 91 31.54 -3.78 -35.91
CA SER A 91 32.53 -4.54 -36.70
C SER A 91 32.03 -5.00 -38.08
N SER A 92 30.75 -4.79 -38.42
CA SER A 92 30.19 -5.11 -39.74
C SER A 92 29.88 -3.82 -40.49
N ILE A 93 30.89 -3.28 -41.16
CA ILE A 93 30.78 -2.22 -42.16
C ILE A 93 29.68 -2.57 -43.18
N ASN A 94 28.73 -1.65 -43.39
CA ASN A 94 28.00 -1.42 -44.65
C ASN A 94 27.25 -0.07 -44.54
N PRO A 95 27.68 0.99 -45.25
CA PRO A 95 26.89 2.19 -45.47
C PRO A 95 26.20 2.12 -46.85
N LEU A 96 24.88 2.30 -46.90
CA LEU A 96 24.11 2.54 -48.13
C LEU A 96 22.81 3.24 -47.73
N GLU A 97 22.83 4.57 -47.67
CA GLU A 97 22.29 5.52 -48.67
C GLU A 97 20.76 5.62 -48.67
N ASP A 98 20.32 6.82 -48.27
CA ASP A 98 19.37 7.70 -48.95
C ASP A 98 18.07 7.15 -49.53
N GLU A 99 16.95 7.60 -48.93
CA GLU A 99 15.79 8.05 -49.71
C GLU A 99 15.04 9.13 -48.91
N ILE A 100 15.38 10.38 -49.24
CA ILE A 100 14.60 11.58 -48.94
C ILE A 100 13.55 11.69 -50.03
N GLU A 101 12.28 11.48 -49.71
CA GLU A 101 11.17 12.00 -50.52
C GLU A 101 10.56 13.22 -49.83
N THR A 102 10.89 14.36 -50.42
CA THR A 102 10.24 15.65 -50.28
C THR A 102 8.74 15.57 -50.58
N GLU A 103 7.94 16.42 -49.94
CA GLU A 103 7.24 17.52 -50.63
C GLU A 103 5.95 18.01 -49.91
N ASN A 104 6.05 19.25 -49.43
CA ASN A 104 5.05 20.32 -49.37
C ASN A 104 3.71 20.17 -48.60
N GLY A 105 3.68 20.91 -47.48
CA GLY A 105 2.85 22.11 -47.44
C GLY A 105 1.43 21.96 -46.91
N ARG A 106 1.25 22.22 -45.61
CA ARG A 106 0.09 22.97 -45.06
C ARG A 106 0.37 23.37 -43.62
N ILE A 107 1.10 24.47 -43.48
CA ILE A 107 1.08 25.29 -42.27
C ILE A 107 -0.33 25.89 -42.18
N ARG A 108 -1.22 25.25 -41.42
CA ARG A 108 -2.41 25.89 -40.88
C ARG A 108 -2.17 26.07 -39.40
N SER A 109 -1.74 27.28 -39.05
CA SER A 109 -1.55 27.73 -37.68
C SER A 109 -2.78 27.40 -36.85
N THR A 110 -2.54 26.56 -35.85
CA THR A 110 -3.50 26.21 -34.82
C THR A 110 -3.90 27.48 -34.08
N LYS A 111 -5.14 27.93 -34.25
CA LYS A 111 -5.77 28.91 -33.36
C LYS A 111 -5.81 28.25 -31.97
N ASN A 112 -4.80 28.52 -31.16
CA ASN A 112 -4.60 27.93 -29.84
C ASN A 112 -5.82 28.24 -28.97
N LYS A 113 -6.55 27.19 -28.62
CA LYS A 113 -7.56 27.20 -27.55
C LYS A 113 -6.84 27.41 -26.23
N ASN A 114 -6.48 28.66 -25.91
CA ASN A 114 -6.01 29.03 -24.58
C ASN A 114 -7.19 29.19 -23.62
N SER A 115 -8.04 28.18 -23.54
CA SER A 115 -9.05 28.09 -22.48
C SER A 115 -8.92 26.73 -21.80
N LYS A 116 -8.80 26.78 -20.47
CA LYS A 116 -8.88 25.66 -19.51
C LYS A 116 -7.58 25.04 -18.99
N ASN A 117 -6.51 25.82 -18.77
CA ASN A 117 -5.39 25.36 -17.93
C ASN A 117 -5.36 25.97 -16.51
N ASN A 118 -6.39 26.72 -16.11
CA ASN A 118 -6.49 27.28 -14.74
C ASN A 118 -6.94 26.26 -13.68
N SER A 119 -7.10 24.99 -14.03
CA SER A 119 -7.65 23.96 -13.14
C SER A 119 -6.63 22.94 -12.62
N ILE A 120 -5.42 22.91 -13.17
CA ILE A 120 -4.41 21.91 -12.78
C ILE A 120 -3.37 22.64 -11.93
N PRO A 121 -3.33 22.42 -10.61
CA PRO A 121 -2.29 22.99 -9.77
C PRO A 121 -0.92 22.58 -10.32
N SER A 122 0.02 23.52 -10.34
CA SER A 122 1.37 23.26 -10.83
C SER A 122 1.97 22.07 -10.08
N LEU A 123 2.76 21.23 -10.76
CA LEU A 123 3.42 20.08 -10.14
C LEU A 123 4.20 20.47 -8.87
N LYS A 124 4.72 21.71 -8.85
CA LYS A 124 5.39 22.33 -7.70
C LYS A 124 4.44 22.57 -6.53
N GLU A 125 3.26 23.14 -6.77
CA GLU A 125 2.24 23.41 -5.74
C GLU A 125 1.71 22.12 -5.10
N LEU A 126 1.52 21.06 -5.90
CA LEU A 126 1.13 19.74 -5.38
C LEU A 126 2.18 19.15 -4.45
N TYR A 127 3.46 19.37 -4.77
CA TYR A 127 4.57 18.90 -3.95
C TYR A 127 4.68 19.67 -2.64
N GLU A 128 4.57 21.00 -2.69
CA GLU A 128 4.57 21.88 -1.52
C GLU A 128 3.41 21.54 -0.57
N LYS A 129 2.17 21.44 -1.09
CA LYS A 129 0.99 21.06 -0.28
C LYS A 129 1.16 19.71 0.41
N LYS A 130 1.71 18.71 -0.28
CA LYS A 130 1.94 17.37 0.30
C LYS A 130 2.97 17.39 1.42
N HIS A 131 4.01 18.22 1.30
CA HIS A 131 5.00 18.39 2.37
C HIS A 131 4.40 19.11 3.57
N GLU A 132 3.65 20.19 3.34
CA GLU A 132 2.98 20.93 4.41
C GLU A 132 1.99 20.06 5.20
N GLU A 133 1.17 19.26 4.52
CA GLU A 133 0.24 18.32 5.16
C GLU A 133 0.99 17.29 6.01
N LYS A 134 2.11 16.78 5.52
CA LYS A 134 2.91 15.78 6.23
C LYS A 134 3.59 16.38 7.47
N GLU A 135 4.09 17.60 7.39
CA GLU A 135 4.69 18.29 8.53
C GLU A 135 3.64 18.67 9.57
N LYS A 136 2.46 19.14 9.15
CA LYS A 136 1.32 19.36 10.07
C LYS A 136 0.93 18.08 10.80
N ALA A 137 0.79 16.97 10.07
CA ALA A 137 0.48 15.67 10.68
C ALA A 137 1.56 15.20 11.67
N ARG A 138 2.83 15.53 11.41
CA ARG A 138 3.92 15.23 12.35
C ARG A 138 3.80 16.04 13.64
N ILE A 139 3.55 17.34 13.51
CA ILE A 139 3.39 18.26 14.65
C ILE A 139 2.18 17.85 15.50
N GLU A 140 1.04 17.55 14.88
CA GLU A 140 -0.17 17.10 15.58
C GLU A 140 0.08 15.79 16.35
N MET A 141 0.72 14.82 15.70
CA MET A 141 1.05 13.53 16.34
C MET A 141 2.07 13.70 17.46
N GLU A 142 3.05 14.60 17.30
CA GLU A 142 4.00 14.91 18.36
C GLU A 142 3.32 15.55 19.56
N ALA A 143 2.42 16.51 19.35
CA ALA A 143 1.64 17.12 20.42
C ALA A 143 0.78 16.10 21.18
N LEU A 144 0.10 15.19 20.46
CA LEU A 144 -0.67 14.10 21.08
C LEU A 144 0.22 13.15 21.90
N ASN A 145 1.41 12.84 21.38
CA ASN A 145 2.37 11.98 22.09
C ASN A 145 2.92 12.66 23.34
N GLN A 146 3.22 13.95 23.28
CA GLN A 146 3.66 14.74 24.44
C GLN A 146 2.57 14.80 25.51
N ALA A 147 1.32 15.13 25.13
CA ALA A 147 0.19 15.14 26.05
C ALA A 147 -0.01 13.77 26.74
N LYS A 148 0.09 12.68 25.98
CA LYS A 148 0.00 11.31 26.52
C LYS A 148 1.16 10.98 27.46
N LYS A 149 2.37 11.46 27.14
CA LYS A 149 3.56 11.29 27.99
C LYS A 149 3.39 12.02 29.32
N GLU A 150 2.93 13.26 29.29
CA GLU A 150 2.65 14.04 30.50
C GLU A 150 1.58 13.40 31.38
N GLN A 151 0.50 12.89 30.78
CA GLN A 151 -0.54 12.17 31.54
C GLN A 151 0.03 10.92 32.24
N ARG A 152 0.87 10.16 31.54
CA ARG A 152 1.55 8.99 32.10
C ARG A 152 2.48 9.39 33.24
N GLU A 153 3.28 10.43 33.06
CA GLU A 153 4.22 10.91 34.07
C GLU A 153 3.49 11.44 35.32
N LYS A 154 2.38 12.15 35.15
CA LYS A 154 1.51 12.58 36.26
C LYS A 154 0.92 11.39 37.02
N ALA A 155 0.44 10.37 36.31
CA ALA A 155 -0.07 9.15 36.93
C ALA A 155 1.02 8.36 37.66
N GLU A 156 2.21 8.27 37.07
CA GLU A 156 3.37 7.61 37.66
C GLU A 156 3.89 8.36 38.89
N ALA A 157 3.96 9.68 38.85
CA ALA A 157 4.33 10.52 39.99
C ALA A 157 3.35 10.32 41.15
N ARG A 158 2.03 10.29 40.88
CA ARG A 158 1.01 9.96 41.89
C ARG A 158 1.21 8.56 42.48
N ARG A 159 1.46 7.56 41.63
CA ARG A 159 1.74 6.18 42.06
C ARG A 159 3.02 6.10 42.91
N LYS A 160 4.07 6.83 42.55
CA LYS A 160 5.34 6.84 43.28
C LYS A 160 5.18 7.51 44.65
N ALA A 161 4.49 8.65 44.71
CA ALA A 161 4.23 9.37 45.96
C ALA A 161 3.38 8.54 46.94
N THR A 162 2.30 7.91 46.45
CA THR A 162 1.48 6.99 47.26
C THR A 162 2.29 5.78 47.73
N LYS A 163 3.07 5.17 46.84
CA LYS A 163 3.99 4.06 47.16
C LYS A 163 4.98 4.46 48.26
N GLU A 164 5.63 5.62 48.13
CA GLU A 164 6.59 6.12 49.11
C GLU A 164 5.96 6.30 50.49
N LYS A 165 4.77 6.93 50.58
CA LYS A 165 4.00 7.05 51.83
C LYS A 165 3.72 5.67 52.46
N MET A 166 3.33 4.68 51.64
CA MET A 166 3.00 3.33 52.10
C MET A 166 4.19 2.52 52.61
N PHE A 167 5.39 2.79 52.11
CA PHE A 167 6.63 2.14 52.55
C PHE A 167 7.26 2.82 53.77
N LYS A 168 6.73 3.94 54.25
CA LYS A 168 7.22 4.57 55.49
C LYS A 168 7.01 3.61 56.67
N LYS A 169 8.06 3.48 57.48
CA LYS A 169 8.11 2.63 58.68
C LYS A 169 8.33 3.48 59.93
N THR A 170 7.83 3.00 61.06
CA THR A 170 8.10 3.52 62.40
C THR A 170 9.51 3.11 62.82
N ARG A 171 9.99 3.63 63.97
CA ARG A 171 11.28 3.26 64.55
C ARG A 171 11.45 1.75 64.76
N ALA A 172 10.37 1.04 65.07
CA ALA A 172 10.36 -0.41 65.25
C ALA A 172 10.22 -1.20 63.92
N GLY A 173 10.25 -0.53 62.76
CA GLY A 173 10.15 -1.17 61.45
C GLY A 173 8.72 -1.51 61.01
N GLN A 174 7.71 -1.27 61.85
CA GLN A 174 6.31 -1.44 61.49
C GLN A 174 5.89 -0.36 60.49
N PRO A 175 4.98 -0.65 59.56
CA PRO A 175 4.47 0.34 58.64
C PRO A 175 3.70 1.45 59.36
N VAL A 176 3.86 2.68 58.90
CA VAL A 176 3.16 3.83 59.49
C VAL A 176 1.66 3.74 59.17
N MET A 177 0.85 3.41 60.17
CA MET A 177 -0.59 3.16 59.99
C MET A 177 -1.38 4.36 59.49
N LYS A 178 -0.93 5.60 59.80
CA LYS A 178 -1.55 6.84 59.30
C LYS A 178 -1.78 6.81 57.78
N TYR A 179 -0.72 6.51 57.01
CA TYR A 179 -0.79 6.52 55.54
C TYR A 179 -1.57 5.32 54.97
N ARG A 180 -1.54 4.18 55.67
CA ARG A 180 -2.31 3.00 55.25
C ARG A 180 -3.81 3.19 55.43
N ILE A 181 -4.21 3.73 56.58
CA ILE A 181 -5.62 4.03 56.87
C ILE A 181 -6.13 5.09 55.90
N GLU A 182 -5.37 6.15 55.64
CA GLU A 182 -5.71 7.20 54.66
C GLU A 182 -6.01 6.60 53.27
N HIS A 183 -5.16 5.69 52.78
CA HIS A 183 -5.38 5.04 51.48
C HIS A 183 -6.58 4.07 51.46
N LEU A 184 -6.82 3.33 52.54
CA LEU A 184 -8.00 2.47 52.65
C LEU A 184 -9.27 3.32 52.59
N LEU A 185 -9.31 4.43 53.32
CA LEU A 185 -10.43 5.36 53.30
C LEU A 185 -10.62 6.00 51.92
N GLU A 186 -9.54 6.44 51.27
CA GLU A 186 -9.58 6.98 49.91
C GLU A 186 -10.11 5.94 48.91
N THR A 187 -9.67 4.69 49.02
CA THR A 187 -10.13 3.59 48.15
C THR A 187 -11.62 3.31 48.35
N ILE A 188 -12.10 3.29 49.60
CA ILE A 188 -13.52 3.11 49.91
C ILE A 188 -14.33 4.29 49.33
N GLN A 189 -13.90 5.54 49.56
CA GLN A 189 -14.60 6.71 49.03
C GLN A 189 -14.62 6.76 47.50
N ASN A 190 -13.54 6.34 46.84
CA ASN A 190 -13.50 6.27 45.39
C ASN A 190 -14.35 5.12 44.85
N SER A 191 -14.49 4.03 45.60
CA SER A 191 -15.37 2.92 45.23
C SER A 191 -16.86 3.26 45.37
N THR A 192 -17.23 4.20 46.25
CA THR A 192 -18.62 4.63 46.44
C THR A 192 -19.03 5.79 45.53
N LYS A 193 -18.08 6.55 45.00
CA LYS A 193 -18.33 7.67 44.08
C LYS A 193 -18.39 7.27 42.60
N ASN A 194 -17.85 6.10 42.25
CA ASN A 194 -17.94 5.51 40.92
C ASN A 194 -19.14 4.57 40.84
#